data_AF-A0A0H3J6J7-F1
#
_entry.id   AF-A0A0H3J6J7-F1
#
_cell.length_a   1.000
_cell.length_b   1.000
_cell.length_c   1.000
_cell.angle_alpha   90.00
_cell.angle_beta   90.00
_cell.angle_gamma   90.00
#
_symmetry.space_group_name_H-M   'P 1'
#
loop_
_entity.id
_entity.type
_entity.pdbx_description
1 polymer ?
#
loop_
_entity_poly.entity_id
_entity_poly.type
_entity_poly.pdbx_seq_one_letter_code
_entity_poly.pdbx_strand_id
1 'polypeptide(L)'
;MPFANIRQLRNLICYRFKLTCFMASGRNSFQNYLTFSNIQLENVVSGTFGKIFHKIIDKILQNHIDISFNIKSLIYGSMKKKLSELELAVQSYITPEQAGKLKIIKAFGNTKSRVRKAYSCSSCNLSPKT
;
A
#
# COMPACT_ATOMS: atom_id res chain seq x y z
N MET A 1 -20.24 26.69 26.28
CA MET A 1 -19.29 25.61 25.94
C MET A 1 -20.10 24.34 25.65
N PRO A 2 -19.88 23.61 24.54
CA PRO A 2 -20.73 22.46 24.19
C PRO A 2 -20.59 21.32 25.21
N PHE A 3 -21.66 20.53 25.37
CA PHE A 3 -21.69 19.37 26.27
C PHE A 3 -20.60 18.34 25.93
N ALA A 4 -20.14 17.61 26.94
CA ALA A 4 -18.98 16.70 26.85
C ALA A 4 -19.10 15.68 25.69
N ASN A 5 -20.29 15.12 25.49
CA ASN A 5 -20.54 14.11 24.46
C ASN A 5 -20.34 14.67 23.03
N ILE A 6 -20.74 15.92 22.79
CA ILE A 6 -20.57 16.59 21.50
C ILE A 6 -19.08 16.83 21.22
N ARG A 7 -18.31 17.19 22.25
CA ARG A 7 -16.85 17.38 22.14
C ARG A 7 -16.14 16.06 21.85
N GLN A 8 -16.52 14.97 22.53
CA GLN A 8 -15.98 13.63 22.26
C GLN A 8 -16.26 13.19 20.82
N LEU A 9 -17.50 13.37 20.34
CA LEU A 9 -17.86 13.04 18.96
C LEU A 9 -17.03 13.82 17.94
N ARG A 10 -16.87 15.13 18.13
CA ARG A 10 -16.00 15.96 17.28
C ARG A 10 -14.56 15.45 17.28
N ASN A 11 -14.00 15.12 18.44
CA ASN A 11 -12.64 14.58 18.55
C ASN A 11 -12.48 13.26 17.78
N LEU A 12 -13.46 12.36 17.85
CA LEU A 12 -13.45 11.10 17.10
C LEU A 12 -13.49 11.33 15.59
N ILE A 13 -14.33 12.25 15.11
CA ILE A 13 -14.42 12.60 13.68
C ILE A 13 -13.11 13.24 13.20
N CYS A 14 -12.56 14.18 13.96
CA CYS A 14 -11.27 14.81 13.66
C CYS A 14 -10.13 13.77 13.63
N TYR A 15 -10.14 12.82 14.57
CA TYR A 15 -9.14 11.74 14.60
C TYR A 15 -9.28 10.80 13.40
N ARG A 16 -10.51 10.42 13.02
CA ARG A 16 -10.76 9.62 11.80
C ARG A 16 -10.27 10.34 10.54
N PHE A 17 -10.49 11.65 10.44
CA PHE A 17 -9.99 12.45 9.32
C PHE A 17 -8.45 12.45 9.29
N LYS A 18 -7.80 12.74 10.43
CA LYS A 18 -6.34 12.74 10.57
C LYS A 18 -5.73 11.39 10.18
N LEU A 19 -6.32 10.28 10.65
CA LEU A 19 -5.91 8.93 10.25
C LEU A 19 -6.03 8.74 8.73
N THR A 20 -7.14 9.16 8.13
CA THR A 20 -7.34 9.05 6.67
C THR A 20 -6.28 9.82 5.90
N CYS A 21 -5.96 11.06 6.32
CA CYS A 21 -4.90 11.87 5.74
C CYS A 21 -3.52 11.24 5.89
N PHE A 22 -3.18 10.74 7.08
CA PHE A 22 -1.89 10.06 7.32
C PHE A 22 -1.72 8.85 6.40
N MET A 23 -2.81 8.12 6.15
CA MET A 23 -2.79 6.98 5.23
C MET A 23 -2.67 7.36 3.76
N ALA A 24 -3.36 8.41 3.33
CA ALA A 24 -3.23 8.93 1.98
C ALA A 24 -1.80 9.45 1.74
N SER A 25 -1.26 10.20 2.70
CA SER A 25 0.11 10.69 2.70
C SER A 25 1.12 9.55 2.64
N GLY A 26 0.96 8.49 3.44
CA GLY A 26 1.85 7.32 3.39
C GLY A 26 1.86 6.61 2.04
N ARG A 27 0.69 6.52 1.36
CA ARG A 27 0.62 5.98 -0.02
C ARG A 27 1.31 6.89 -1.02
N ASN A 28 1.09 8.19 -0.91
CA ASN A 28 1.75 9.18 -1.77
C ASN A 28 3.27 9.15 -1.60
N SER A 29 3.76 9.08 -0.37
CA SER A 29 5.18 8.92 -0.08
C SER A 29 5.75 7.63 -0.66
N PHE A 30 5.01 6.52 -0.58
CA PHE A 30 5.43 5.25 -1.17
C PHE A 30 5.54 5.34 -2.70
N GLN A 31 4.54 5.91 -3.38
CA GLN A 31 4.57 6.16 -4.82
C GLN A 31 5.73 7.06 -5.22
N ASN A 32 5.94 8.17 -4.51
CA ASN A 32 7.05 9.09 -4.78
C ASN A 32 8.42 8.40 -4.66
N TYR A 33 8.59 7.53 -3.67
CA TYR A 33 9.81 6.74 -3.53
C TYR A 33 10.01 5.77 -4.69
N LEU A 34 8.94 5.11 -5.15
CA LEU A 34 9.02 4.24 -6.32
C LEU A 34 9.40 5.00 -7.58
N THR A 35 8.79 6.16 -7.81
CA THR A 35 9.12 7.06 -8.92
C THR A 35 10.57 7.52 -8.85
N PHE A 36 11.06 7.89 -7.66
CA PHE A 36 12.46 8.26 -7.45
C PHE A 36 13.43 7.11 -7.73
N SER A 37 13.04 5.86 -7.45
CA SER A 37 13.79 4.66 -7.81
C SER A 37 13.59 4.20 -9.27
N ASN A 38 12.93 4.99 -10.11
CA ASN A 38 12.59 4.63 -11.50
C ASN A 38 11.76 3.34 -11.62
N ILE A 39 10.88 3.05 -10.67
CA ILE A 39 9.95 1.91 -10.69
C ILE A 39 8.56 2.43 -11.07
N GLN A 40 8.12 2.18 -12.29
CA GLN A 40 6.90 2.77 -12.86
C GLN A 40 5.72 1.79 -12.93
N LEU A 41 5.57 0.95 -11.90
CA LEU A 41 4.54 -0.09 -11.85
C LEU A 41 3.09 0.45 -11.90
N GLU A 42 2.87 1.70 -11.51
CA GLU A 42 1.56 2.36 -11.53
C GLU A 42 1.00 2.50 -12.95
N ASN A 43 1.85 2.73 -13.94
CA ASN A 43 1.42 2.91 -15.33
C ASN A 43 0.99 1.59 -15.99
N VAL A 44 1.51 0.46 -15.50
CA VAL A 44 1.33 -0.84 -16.14
C VAL A 44 0.22 -1.66 -15.46
N VAL A 45 0.16 -1.62 -14.13
CA VAL A 45 -0.77 -2.41 -13.32
C VAL A 45 -2.05 -1.62 -13.06
N SER A 46 -3.20 -2.16 -13.49
CA SER A 46 -4.52 -1.52 -13.34
C SER A 46 -4.96 -1.23 -11.90
N GLY A 47 -4.33 -1.86 -10.91
CA GLY A 47 -4.62 -1.67 -9.49
C GLY A 47 -3.40 -1.13 -8.75
N THR A 48 -3.40 0.17 -8.44
CA THR A 48 -2.43 0.80 -7.54
C THR A 48 -2.50 0.11 -6.18
N PHE A 49 -1.37 -0.39 -5.68
CA PHE A 49 -1.29 -1.16 -4.42
C PHE A 49 -2.09 -2.48 -4.38
N GLY A 50 -2.34 -3.11 -5.54
CA GLY A 50 -2.95 -4.43 -5.60
C GLY A 50 -2.06 -5.56 -5.06
N LYS A 51 -2.61 -6.79 -5.00
CA LYS A 51 -1.86 -7.99 -4.58
C LYS A 51 -0.62 -8.24 -5.43
N ILE A 52 -0.72 -8.04 -6.74
CA ILE A 52 0.39 -8.26 -7.69
C ILE A 52 1.48 -7.20 -7.47
N PHE A 53 1.07 -5.94 -7.35
CA PHE A 53 1.97 -4.83 -7.07
C PHE A 53 2.80 -5.09 -5.82
N HIS A 54 2.17 -5.50 -4.72
CA HIS A 54 2.89 -5.87 -3.49
C HIS A 54 3.83 -7.06 -3.68
N LYS A 55 3.42 -8.11 -4.41
CA LYS A 55 4.28 -9.28 -4.70
C LYS A 55 5.54 -8.90 -5.48
N ILE A 56 5.40 -8.05 -6.51
CA ILE A 56 6.53 -7.59 -7.31
C ILE A 56 7.48 -6.76 -6.43
N ILE A 57 6.96 -5.79 -5.68
CA ILE A 57 7.76 -5.00 -4.75
C ILE A 57 8.44 -5.87 -3.68
N ASP A 58 7.76 -6.88 -3.13
CA ASP A 58 8.37 -7.80 -2.15
C ASP A 58 9.55 -8.56 -2.74
N LYS A 59 9.45 -8.98 -4.01
CA LYS A 59 10.55 -9.65 -4.70
C LYS A 59 11.73 -8.72 -4.97
N ILE A 60 11.45 -7.51 -5.42
CA ILE A 60 12.45 -6.45 -5.60
C ILE A 60 13.19 -6.16 -4.28
N LEU A 61 12.47 -6.09 -3.15
CA LEU A 61 13.06 -5.81 -1.83
C LEU A 61 13.79 -7.01 -1.19
N GLN A 62 13.58 -8.23 -1.71
CA GLN A 62 14.27 -9.46 -1.28
C GLN A 62 15.62 -9.60 -1.99
N ASN A 63 15.65 -9.42 -3.32
CA ASN A 63 16.84 -9.62 -4.15
C ASN A 63 17.22 -8.30 -4.83
N HIS A 64 18.06 -7.50 -4.16
CA HIS A 64 18.48 -6.18 -4.65
C HIS A 64 19.60 -6.24 -5.71
N ILE A 65 20.27 -7.40 -5.86
CA ILE A 65 21.45 -7.58 -6.73
C ILE A 65 21.07 -8.25 -8.05
N ASP A 66 20.03 -9.09 -8.06
CA ASP A 66 19.68 -9.93 -9.19
C ASP A 66 18.24 -9.66 -9.63
N ILE A 67 18.08 -8.70 -10.55
CA ILE A 67 16.79 -8.25 -11.10
C ILE A 67 16.25 -9.27 -12.12
N SER A 68 17.01 -10.33 -12.42
CA SER A 68 16.64 -11.43 -13.32
C SER A 68 15.55 -12.38 -12.78
N PHE A 69 14.73 -11.95 -11.82
CA PHE A 69 13.67 -12.82 -11.30
C PHE A 69 12.51 -12.94 -12.28
N ASN A 70 11.99 -14.16 -12.44
CA ASN A 70 10.97 -14.48 -13.43
C ASN A 70 9.61 -13.84 -13.09
N ILE A 71 9.41 -12.60 -13.53
CA ILE A 71 8.17 -11.81 -13.36
C ILE A 71 6.93 -12.58 -13.85
N LYS A 72 7.09 -13.43 -14.88
CA LYS A 72 6.03 -14.29 -15.44
C LYS A 72 5.35 -15.19 -14.41
N SER A 73 6.09 -15.63 -13.39
CA SER A 73 5.57 -16.52 -12.33
C SER A 73 4.70 -15.78 -11.31
N LEU A 74 4.84 -14.45 -11.19
CA LEU A 74 4.15 -13.63 -10.19
C LEU A 74 2.81 -13.08 -10.71
N ILE A 75 2.59 -13.19 -12.01
CA ILE A 75 1.53 -12.52 -12.75
C ILE A 75 0.42 -13.49 -13.19
N TYR A 76 -0.84 -13.03 -13.17
CA TYR A 76 -1.98 -13.81 -13.68
C TYR A 76 -2.03 -13.88 -15.21
N GLY A 77 -2.71 -14.90 -15.75
CA GLY A 77 -2.79 -15.15 -17.20
C GLY A 77 -3.16 -13.93 -18.05
N SER A 78 -4.08 -13.08 -17.59
CA SER A 78 -4.53 -11.88 -18.30
C SER A 78 -3.46 -10.79 -18.44
N MET A 79 -2.53 -10.72 -17.49
CA MET A 79 -1.47 -9.71 -17.45
C MET A 79 -0.20 -10.16 -18.20
N LYS A 80 -0.12 -11.41 -18.68
CA LYS A 80 0.99 -11.89 -19.50
C LYS A 80 1.17 -11.07 -20.79
N LYS A 81 0.12 -10.41 -21.27
CA LYS A 81 0.17 -9.50 -22.43
C LYS A 81 1.04 -8.26 -22.17
N LYS A 82 1.12 -7.81 -20.92
CA LYS A 82 1.90 -6.62 -20.49
C LYS A 82 3.27 -6.99 -19.91
N LEU A 83 3.75 -8.21 -20.16
CA LEU A 83 4.96 -8.71 -19.52
C LEU A 83 6.20 -7.87 -19.87
N SER A 84 6.35 -7.49 -21.15
CA SER A 84 7.45 -6.63 -21.59
C SER A 84 7.43 -5.25 -20.92
N GLU A 85 6.24 -4.64 -20.77
CA GLU A 85 6.09 -3.36 -20.07
C GLU A 85 6.44 -3.47 -18.59
N LEU A 86 6.09 -4.60 -17.95
CA LEU A 86 6.40 -4.85 -16.55
C LEU A 86 7.89 -5.09 -16.30
N GLU A 87 8.55 -5.80 -17.21
CA GLU A 87 10.01 -5.97 -17.16
C GLU A 87 10.72 -4.63 -17.26
N LEU A 88 10.36 -3.79 -18.24
CA LEU A 88 10.90 -2.44 -18.38
C LEU A 88 10.63 -1.56 -17.16
N ALA A 89 9.43 -1.65 -16.57
CA ALA A 89 9.05 -0.85 -15.40
C ALA A 89 9.80 -1.26 -14.10
N VAL A 90 10.43 -2.45 -14.09
CA VAL A 90 11.11 -3.03 -12.92
C VAL A 90 12.62 -3.12 -13.09
N GLN A 91 13.15 -2.96 -14.31
CA GLN A 91 14.57 -3.13 -14.65
C GLN A 91 15.52 -2.10 -13.98
N SER A 92 15.00 -1.19 -13.17
CA SER A 92 15.77 -0.16 -12.48
C SER A 92 16.52 -0.69 -11.25
N TYR A 93 17.76 -0.23 -11.10
CA TYR A 93 18.63 -0.53 -9.95
C TYR A 93 18.16 0.24 -8.70
N ILE A 94 18.06 -0.47 -7.57
CA ILE A 94 17.69 0.12 -6.27
C ILE A 94 18.87 -0.02 -5.32
N THR A 95 19.28 1.09 -4.70
CA THR A 95 20.33 1.04 -3.68
C THR A 95 19.81 0.39 -2.39
N PRO A 96 20.68 -0.25 -1.58
CA PRO A 96 20.25 -0.87 -0.32
C PRO A 96 19.58 0.14 0.63
N GLU A 97 20.02 1.40 0.61
CA GLU A 97 19.41 2.49 1.38
C GLU A 97 17.98 2.82 0.93
N GLN A 98 17.75 2.89 -0.39
CA GLN A 98 16.42 3.09 -0.96
C GLN A 98 15.49 1.93 -0.61
N ALA A 99 16.00 0.69 -0.69
CA ALA A 99 15.25 -0.49 -0.29
C ALA A 99 14.87 -0.46 1.21
N GLY A 100 15.78 -0.02 2.08
CA GLY A 100 15.51 0.18 3.51
C GLY A 100 14.37 1.18 3.75
N LYS A 101 14.41 2.33 3.08
CA LYS A 101 13.35 3.36 3.17
C LYS A 101 12.00 2.83 2.67
N LEU A 102 11.98 2.13 1.54
CA LEU A 102 10.77 1.50 0.99
C LEU A 102 10.17 0.45 1.94
N LYS A 103 11.00 -0.37 2.61
CA LYS A 103 10.54 -1.35 3.60
C LYS A 103 9.81 -0.67 4.76
N ILE A 104 10.37 0.41 5.29
CA ILE A 104 9.76 1.19 6.39
C ILE A 104 8.41 1.77 5.95
N ILE A 105 8.38 2.49 4.83
CA ILE A 105 7.16 3.15 4.32
C ILE A 105 6.06 2.11 4.01
N LYS A 106 6.44 0.96 3.43
CA LYS A 106 5.51 -0.15 3.16
C LYS A 106 4.89 -0.71 4.44
N ALA A 107 5.66 -0.86 5.51
CA ALA A 107 5.15 -1.30 6.80
C ALA A 107 4.11 -0.32 7.38
N PHE A 108 4.35 0.99 7.25
CA PHE A 108 3.40 2.03 7.66
C PHE A 108 2.10 2.03 6.84
N GLY A 109 2.18 1.83 5.52
CA GLY A 109 1.00 1.82 4.63
C GLY A 109 0.00 0.68 4.88
N ASN A 110 0.47 -0.45 5.42
CA ASN A 110 -0.34 -1.64 5.73
C ASN A 110 -1.17 -1.52 7.03
N THR A 111 -1.17 -0.36 7.69
CA THR A 111 -1.92 -0.14 8.93
C THR A 111 -3.45 -0.29 8.78
N LYS A 112 -4.04 0.00 7.60
CA LYS A 112 -5.50 -0.14 7.36
C LYS A 112 -5.99 -1.57 7.48
N SER A 113 -5.23 -2.54 6.97
CA SER A 113 -5.64 -3.96 7.02
C SER A 113 -5.57 -4.49 8.45
N ARG A 114 -4.58 -4.05 9.25
CA ARG A 114 -4.47 -4.39 10.68
C ARG A 114 -5.61 -3.78 11.50
N VAL A 115 -5.94 -2.52 11.25
CA VAL A 115 -7.07 -1.83 11.88
C VAL A 115 -8.39 -2.51 11.53
N ARG A 116 -8.70 -2.72 10.24
CA ARG A 116 -9.95 -3.41 9.85
C ARG A 116 -10.04 -4.81 10.41
N LYS A 117 -8.94 -5.56 10.47
CA LYS A 117 -8.91 -6.93 11.03
C LYS A 117 -9.06 -6.94 12.55
N ALA A 118 -8.56 -5.91 13.24
CA ALA A 118 -8.74 -5.73 14.67
C ALA A 118 -10.17 -5.30 15.05
N TYR A 119 -10.83 -4.51 14.20
CA TYR A 119 -12.20 -4.03 14.42
C TYR A 119 -13.28 -4.82 13.66
N SER A 120 -12.93 -5.87 12.91
CA SER A 120 -13.90 -6.73 12.21
C SER A 120 -14.54 -7.79 13.10
N CYS A 121 -14.18 -7.86 14.39
CA CYS A 121 -14.81 -8.77 15.34
C CYS A 121 -14.79 -8.16 16.75
N SER A 122 -15.90 -7.51 17.12
CA SER A 122 -16.34 -7.31 18.53
C SER A 122 -17.64 -6.49 18.69
N SER A 123 -18.38 -6.18 17.61
CA SER A 123 -19.67 -5.48 17.74
C SER A 123 -20.56 -5.61 16.50
N CYS A 124 -20.70 -6.83 15.99
CA CYS A 124 -22.00 -7.22 15.43
C CYS A 124 -22.99 -7.20 16.61
N ASN A 125 -23.76 -6.11 16.75
CA ASN A 125 -25.08 -6.03 17.37
C ASN A 125 -25.61 -4.58 17.21
N LEU A 126 -25.85 -4.17 15.97
CA LEU A 126 -26.91 -3.19 15.70
C LEU A 126 -27.83 -3.80 14.65
N SER A 127 -28.71 -4.69 15.13
CA SER A 127 -30.01 -4.87 14.50
C SER A 127 -30.83 -3.59 14.77
N PRO A 128 -31.52 -3.02 13.77
CA PRO A 128 -32.50 -1.97 14.04
C PRO A 128 -33.63 -2.61 14.85
N LYS A 129 -33.76 -2.25 16.12
CA LYS A 129 -34.99 -2.52 16.86
C LYS A 129 -36.00 -1.46 16.41
N THR A 130 -36.97 -1.93 15.62
CA THR A 130 -38.33 -1.40 15.31
C THR A 130 -38.57 0.07 15.58
#